data_AF-A0A429DNN6-F1
#
_entry.id   AF-A0A429DNN6-F1
#
_cell.length_a   1.000
_cell.length_b   1.000
_cell.length_c   1.000
_cell.angle_alpha   90.00
_cell.angle_beta   90.00
_cell.angle_gamma   90.00
#
_symmetry.space_group_name_H-M   'P 1'
#
loop_
_entity.id
_entity.type
_entity.pdbx_description
1 polymer ?
#
loop_
_entity_poly.entity_id
_entity_poly.type
_entity_poly.pdbx_seq_one_letter_code
_entity_poly.pdbx_strand_id
1 'polypeptide(L)'
;MSVEHQPLRASDRDRDEVLVRLHTAYAEGRLSETELDERIDLTLAARTHDDLGRVSADLPRPAAPGTPAGRLQVAYKDTVTRA
;
A
#
# COMPACT_ATOMS: atom_id res chain seq x y z
N MET A 1 -19.59 1.15 27.41
CA MET A 1 -18.41 0.29 27.22
C MET A 1 -17.46 1.04 26.29
N SER A 2 -16.52 1.77 26.87
CA SER A 2 -15.46 2.42 26.10
C SER A 2 -14.48 1.33 25.71
N VAL A 3 -14.42 0.99 24.43
CA VAL A 3 -13.37 0.09 23.94
C VAL A 3 -12.10 0.92 23.95
N GLU A 4 -11.41 0.88 25.08
CA GLU A 4 -10.01 1.24 25.20
C GLU A 4 -9.24 0.48 24.11
N HIS A 5 -8.93 1.19 23.03
CA HIS A 5 -8.13 0.70 21.92
C HIS A 5 -6.73 0.47 22.48
N GLN A 6 -6.51 -0.70 23.05
CA GLN A 6 -5.15 -1.15 23.32
C GLN A 6 -4.41 -1.08 21.98
N PRO A 7 -3.19 -0.50 21.94
CA PRO A 7 -2.41 -0.43 20.71
C PRO A 7 -2.21 -1.86 20.22
N LEU A 8 -2.95 -2.23 19.18
CA LEU A 8 -2.84 -3.52 18.54
C LEU A 8 -1.41 -3.61 18.01
N ARG A 9 -0.68 -4.61 18.52
CA ARG A 9 0.68 -4.86 18.07
C ARG A 9 0.65 -5.21 16.60
N ALA A 10 1.49 -4.53 15.82
CA ALA A 10 1.67 -4.86 14.42
C ALA A 10 2.25 -6.27 14.30
N SER A 11 1.58 -7.14 13.55
CA SER A 11 2.14 -8.44 13.18
C SER A 11 3.21 -8.26 12.10
N ASP A 12 4.07 -9.27 11.93
CA ASP A 12 5.01 -9.32 10.80
C ASP A 12 4.27 -9.15 9.45
N ARG A 13 3.09 -9.77 9.34
CA ARG A 13 2.22 -9.64 8.16
C ARG A 13 1.83 -8.18 7.86
N ASP A 14 1.53 -7.39 8.89
CA ASP A 14 1.11 -6.00 8.70
C ASP A 14 2.29 -5.14 8.23
N ARG A 15 3.49 -5.43 8.75
CA ARG A 15 4.73 -4.81 8.28
C ARG A 15 4.99 -5.16 6.82
N ASP A 16 4.86 -6.43 6.43
CA ASP A 16 5.04 -6.87 5.05
C ASP A 16 4.06 -6.19 4.09
N GLU A 17 2.78 -6.07 4.48
CA GLU A 17 1.77 -5.36 3.68
C GLU A 17 2.12 -3.88 3.47
N VAL A 18 2.71 -3.21 4.47
CA VAL A 18 3.17 -1.83 4.34
C VAL A 18 4.42 -1.74 3.46
N LEU A 19 5.38 -2.66 3.59
CA LEU A 19 6.56 -2.73 2.74
C LEU A 19 6.19 -2.87 1.25
N VAL A 20 5.23 -3.74 0.93
CA VAL A 20 4.73 -3.90 -0.46
C VAL A 20 4.13 -2.59 -1.00
N ARG A 21 3.41 -1.84 -0.16
CA ARG A 21 2.85 -0.53 -0.55
C ARG A 21 3.94 0.51 -0.81
N LEU A 22 4.96 0.54 0.05
CA LEU A 22 6.11 1.44 -0.12
C LEU A 22 6.84 1.15 -1.44
N HIS A 23 7.12 -0.12 -1.75
CA HIS A 23 7.74 -0.51 -3.02
C HIS A 23 6.85 -0.16 -4.23
N THR A 24 5.54 -0.30 -4.11
CA THR A 24 4.60 0.09 -5.18
C THR A 24 4.64 1.61 -5.40
N ALA A 25 4.63 2.40 -4.33
CA ALA A 25 4.71 3.86 -4.42
C ALA A 25 6.05 4.34 -5.02
N TYR A 26 7.15 3.65 -4.72
CA TYR A 26 8.44 3.88 -5.38
C TYR A 26 8.40 3.56 -6.87
N ALA A 27 7.80 2.42 -7.26
CA ALA A 27 7.64 2.06 -8.67
C ALA A 27 6.73 3.05 -9.44
N GLU A 28 5.77 3.68 -8.77
CA GLU A 28 4.96 4.77 -9.31
C GLU A 28 5.69 6.13 -9.37
N GLY A 29 6.91 6.22 -8.85
CA GLY A 29 7.71 7.45 -8.80
C GLY A 29 7.22 8.47 -7.77
N ARG A 30 6.41 8.05 -6.79
CA ARG A 30 5.91 8.91 -5.70
C ARG A 30 6.88 9.02 -4.53
N LEU A 31 7.81 8.09 -4.43
CA LEU A 31 8.88 8.07 -3.44
C LEU A 31 10.20 8.06 -4.19
N SER A 32 11.16 8.83 -3.69
CA SER A 32 12.57 8.65 -4.04
C SER A 32 13.15 7.41 -3.34
N GLU A 33 14.32 6.97 -3.77
CA GLU A 33 15.04 5.84 -3.15
C GLU A 33 15.35 6.12 -1.68
N THR A 34 15.79 7.35 -1.36
CA THR A 34 16.06 7.76 0.03
C THR A 34 14.79 7.75 0.88
N GLU A 35 13.67 8.26 0.36
CA GLU A 35 12.38 8.22 1.10
C GLU A 35 11.86 6.80 1.28
N LEU A 36 12.12 5.90 0.32
CA LEU A 36 11.76 4.49 0.44
C LEU A 36 12.54 3.85 1.59
N ASP A 37 13.86 4.00 1.61
CA ASP A 37 14.72 3.42 2.66
C ASP A 37 14.34 3.94 4.06
N GLU A 38 14.17 5.25 4.22
CA GLU A 38 13.73 5.85 5.48
C GLU A 38 12.40 5.27 5.97
N ARG A 39 11.44 5.06 5.05
CA ARG A 39 10.13 4.51 5.40
C ARG A 39 10.17 3.01 5.65
N ILE A 40 11.07 2.27 5.03
CA ILE A 40 11.32 0.85 5.34
C ILE A 40 11.84 0.73 6.77
N ASP A 41 12.82 1.55 7.16
CA ASP A 41 13.36 1.54 8.52
C ASP A 41 12.29 1.88 9.57
N LEU A 42 11.45 2.89 9.30
CA LEU A 42 10.32 3.24 10.17
C LEU A 42 9.29 2.10 10.26
N THR A 43 9.02 1.41 9.16
CA THR A 43 8.11 0.26 9.12
C THR A 43 8.63 -0.91 9.95
N LEU A 44 9.93 -1.20 9.86
CA LEU A 44 10.57 -2.27 10.63
C LEU A 44 10.69 -1.92 12.12
N ALA A 45 10.84 -0.64 12.46
CA ALA A 45 10.86 -0.16 13.84
C ALA A 45 9.47 -0.05 14.48
N ALA A 46 8.40 0.00 13.67
CA ALA A 46 7.03 0.14 14.13
C ALA A 46 6.58 -1.05 14.98
N ARG A 47 5.98 -0.76 16.15
CA ARG A 47 5.50 -1.79 17.10
C ARG A 47 3.98 -1.87 17.13
N THR A 48 3.30 -0.84 16.64
CA THR A 48 1.84 -0.72 16.69
C THR A 48 1.25 -0.46 15.30
N HIS A 49 -0.03 -0.80 15.11
CA HIS A 49 -0.75 -0.46 13.87
C HIS A 49 -0.82 1.04 13.62
N ASP A 50 -0.88 1.85 14.67
CA ASP A 50 -0.88 3.32 14.55
C ASP A 50 0.43 3.84 13.94
N ASP A 51 1.57 3.26 14.36
CA ASP A 51 2.88 3.62 13.79
C ASP A 51 2.93 3.28 12.29
N LEU A 52 2.44 2.10 11.90
CA LEU A 52 2.33 1.68 10.50
C LEU A 52 1.37 2.56 9.69
N GLY A 53 0.28 3.00 10.30
CA GLY A 53 -0.68 3.92 9.72
C GLY A 53 -0.04 5.27 9.38
N ARG A 54 0.86 5.77 10.24
CA ARG A 54 1.58 7.04 10.00
C ARG A 54 2.55 6.95 8.82
N VAL A 55 3.31 5.86 8.71
CA VAL A 55 4.28 5.67 7.62
C VAL A 55 3.61 5.59 6.24
N SER A 56 2.38 5.06 6.21
CA SER A 56 1.61 4.87 4.98
C SER A 56 0.49 5.89 4.76
N ALA A 57 0.35 6.90 5.62
CA ALA A 57 -0.75 7.86 5.58
C ALA A 57 -0.80 8.69 4.28
N ASP A 58 0.36 9.03 3.74
CA ASP A 58 0.48 9.82 2.51
C ASP A 58 0.36 8.97 1.23
N LEU A 59 0.31 7.64 1.39
CA LEU A 59 0.17 6.74 0.26
C LEU A 59 -1.31 6.48 -0.04
N PRO A 60 -1.68 6.33 -1.33
CA PRO A 60 -3.03 5.95 -1.69
C PRO A 60 -3.38 4.64 -0.98
N ARG A 61 -4.45 4.69 -0.17
CA ARG A 61 -4.94 3.50 0.53
C ARG A 61 -5.21 2.42 -0.53
N PRO A 62 -4.73 1.17 -0.35
CA PRO A 62 -5.07 0.11 -1.28
C PRO A 62 -6.60 0.05 -1.37
N ALA A 63 -7.10 -0.02 -2.60
CA ALA A 63 -8.53 -0.18 -2.82
C ALA A 63 -9.00 -1.37 -1.97
N ALA A 64 -9.89 -1.10 -1.01
CA ALA A 64 -10.46 -2.16 -0.19
C ALA A 64 -11.00 -3.25 -1.14
N PRO A 65 -10.74 -4.54 -0.87
CA PRO A 65 -11.31 -5.62 -1.68
C PRO A 65 -12.83 -5.55 -1.54
N GLY A 66 -13.48 -4.88 -2.50
CA GLY A 66 -14.91 -4.54 -2.40
C GLY A 66 -15.37 -3.34 -3.23
N THR A 67 -14.45 -2.52 -3.77
CA THR A 67 -14.85 -1.54 -4.80
C THR A 67 -14.41 -2.09 -6.17
N PRO A 68 -15.32 -2.40 -7.11
CA PRO A 68 -14.90 -2.70 -8.46
C PRO A 68 -14.24 -1.43 -9.03
N ALA A 69 -12.90 -1.44 -9.06
CA ALA A 69 -12.13 -0.45 -9.79
C ALA A 69 -12.65 -0.45 -11.22
N GLY A 70 -13.29 0.66 -11.58
CA GLY A 70 -13.99 0.80 -12.85
C GLY A 70 -13.06 0.53 -14.02
N ARG A 71 -13.45 -0.43 -14.86
CA ARG A 71 -13.52 -0.31 -16.32
C ARG A 71 -12.34 0.41 -16.99
N LEU A 72 -11.12 0.07 -16.60
CA LEU A 72 -9.93 0.24 -17.44
C LEU A 72 -9.35 -1.15 -17.73
N GLN A 73 -10.24 -2.07 -18.15
CA GLN A 73 -9.82 -3.22 -18.93
C GLN A 73 -9.44 -2.67 -20.31
N VAL A 74 -8.18 -2.27 -20.39
CA VAL A 74 -7.48 -1.83 -21.58
C VAL A 74 -7.90 -2.69 -22.76
N ALA A 75 -8.47 -2.02 -23.76
CA ALA A 75 -8.64 -2.54 -25.11
C ALA A 75 -7.25 -2.90 -25.66
N TYR A 76 -6.83 -4.14 -25.44
CA TYR A 76 -5.75 -4.76 -26.20
C TYR A 76 -6.30 -6.03 -26.86
N LYS A 77 -7.13 -5.83 -27.87
CA LYS A 77 -6.93 -6.56 -29.13
C LYS A 77 -7.73 -5.90 -30.25
N ASP A 78 -7.14 -4.84 -30.78
CA ASP A 78 -7.47 -4.38 -32.11
C ASP A 78 -6.88 -5.35 -33.16
N THR A 79 -7.75 -5.71 -34.10
CA THR A 79 -7.47 -6.04 -35.50
C THR A 79 -6.73 -7.34 -35.87
N VAL A 80 -7.47 -8.30 -36.43
CA VAL A 80 -7.03 -9.00 -37.64
C VAL A 80 -8.20 -9.04 -38.62
N THR A 81 -8.11 -8.21 -39.64
CA THR A 81 -8.93 -8.19 -40.86
C THR A 81 -8.96 -9.56 -41.52
N ARG A 82 -10.13 -9.96 -42.05
CA ARG A 82 -10.19 -10.95 -43.13
C ARG A 82 -11.05 -10.42 -44.28
N ALA A 83 -10.41 -10.43 -45.44
CA ALA A 83 -10.91 -10.06 -46.76
C ALA A 83 -12.10 -10.91 -47.22
#